data_AF-A0A6S6TIY7-F1
#
_entry.id   AF-A0A6S6TIY7-F1
#
_cell.length_a   1.000
_cell.length_b   1.000
_cell.length_c   1.000
_cell.angle_alpha   90.00
_cell.angle_beta   90.00
_cell.angle_gamma   90.00
#
_symmetry.space_group_name_H-M   'P 1'
#
loop_
_entity.id
_entity.type
_entity.pdbx_description
1 polymer ?
#
loop_
_entity_poly.entity_id
_entity_poly.type
_entity_poly.pdbx_seq_one_letter_code
_entity_poly.pdbx_strand_id
1 'polypeptide(L)' 'MNPLKLKKALKTSIFTHEEIAYLLKNEVSNVNAKISYMVKQQILIRLKKGLYVFSDLYRDSRGEIAKK' A
#
# COMPACT_ATOMS: atom_id res chain seq x y z
N MET A 1 -26.90 8.34 4.26
CA MET A 1 -26.00 7.74 3.24
C MET A 1 -25.96 6.24 3.45
N ASN A 2 -26.19 5.42 2.42
CA ASN A 2 -26.23 3.96 2.57
C ASN A 2 -24.82 3.41 2.86
N PRO A 3 -24.60 2.64 3.94
CA PRO A 3 -23.30 2.03 4.26
C PRO A 3 -22.68 1.23 3.10
N LEU A 4 -23.50 0.65 2.22
CA LEU A 4 -23.04 -0.05 1.01
C LEU A 4 -22.44 0.88 -0.05
N LYS A 5 -22.96 2.11 -0.19
CA LYS A 5 -22.36 3.13 -1.06
C LYS A 5 -21.03 3.63 -0.49
N LEU A 6 -20.94 3.79 0.83
CA LEU A 6 -19.70 4.16 1.51
C LEU A 6 -18.62 3.10 1.31
N LYS A 7 -18.95 1.82 1.53
CA LYS A 7 -18.02 0.69 1.33
C LYS A 7 -17.52 0.61 -0.12
N LYS A 8 -18.38 0.81 -1.12
CA LYS A 8 -17.98 0.83 -2.54
C LYS A 8 -17.10 2.03 -2.90
N ALA A 9 -17.26 3.17 -2.22
CA ALA A 9 -16.42 4.35 -2.40
C ALA A 9 -15.05 4.20 -1.72
N LEU A 10 -14.96 3.43 -0.63
CA LEU A 10 -13.72 3.11 0.07
C LEU A 10 -12.93 2.03 -0.69
N LYS A 11 -12.29 2.41 -1.82
CA LYS A 11 -11.34 1.57 -2.59
C LYS A 11 -10.01 1.31 -1.87
N THR A 12 -9.81 1.84 -0.68
CA THR A 12 -8.52 1.76 0.04
C THR A 12 -8.35 0.42 0.73
N SER A 13 -7.59 -0.47 0.10
CA SER A 13 -7.05 -1.65 0.77
C SER A 13 -5.97 -1.21 1.76
N ILE A 14 -6.30 -1.28 3.05
CA ILE A 14 -5.35 -1.04 4.14
C ILE A 14 -4.65 -2.37 4.43
N PHE A 15 -3.34 -2.33 4.63
CA PHE A 15 -2.53 -3.50 4.93
C PHE A 15 -1.62 -3.22 6.13
N THR A 16 -1.25 -4.29 6.80
CA THR A 16 -0.33 -4.30 7.93
C THR A 16 1.11 -4.44 7.47
N HIS A 17 2.04 -4.06 8.35
CA HIS A 17 3.47 -4.32 8.15
C HIS A 17 3.77 -5.81 7.96
N GLU A 18 3.07 -6.66 8.71
CA GLU A 18 3.27 -8.11 8.69
C GLU A 18 2.85 -8.72 7.35
N GLU A 19 1.73 -8.27 6.77
CA GLU A 19 1.29 -8.71 5.43
C GLU A 19 2.32 -8.34 4.36
N ILE A 20 2.79 -7.09 4.37
CA ILE A 20 3.83 -6.64 3.42
C ILE A 20 5.11 -7.45 3.63
N ALA A 21 5.50 -7.67 4.88
CA ALA A 21 6.69 -8.44 5.21
C ALA A 21 6.60 -9.89 4.76
N TYR A 22 5.45 -10.52 4.98
CA TYR A 22 5.18 -11.89 4.57
C TYR A 22 5.28 -12.05 3.04
N LEU A 23 4.76 -11.08 2.28
CA LEU A 23 4.83 -11.10 0.82
C LEU A 23 6.25 -10.86 0.30
N LEU A 24 7.03 -9.99 0.95
CA LEU A 24 8.39 -9.63 0.51
C LEU A 24 9.50 -10.55 1.04
N LYS A 25 9.22 -11.41 2.04
CA LYS A 25 10.26 -12.17 2.76
C LYS A 25 11.14 -13.07 1.88
N ASN A 26 10.62 -13.53 0.74
CA ASN A 26 11.33 -14.42 -0.17
C ASN A 26 12.09 -13.67 -1.27
N GLU A 27 11.79 -12.39 -1.48
CA GLU A 27 12.34 -11.57 -2.57
C GLU A 27 13.32 -10.51 -2.05
N VAL A 28 13.25 -10.19 -0.75
CA VAL A 28 13.99 -9.08 -0.15
C VAL A 28 14.66 -9.54 1.15
N SER A 29 15.99 -9.44 1.20
CA SER A 29 16.80 -9.79 2.37
C SER A 29 16.54 -8.89 3.59
N ASN A 30 16.25 -7.60 3.37
CA ASN A 30 15.88 -6.65 4.41
C ASN A 30 14.55 -5.95 4.10
N VAL A 31 13.46 -6.63 4.48
CA VAL A 31 12.08 -6.14 4.30
C VAL A 31 11.87 -4.76 4.94
N ASN A 32 12.41 -4.52 6.14
CA ASN A 32 12.22 -3.24 6.84
C ASN A 32 12.82 -2.07 6.07
N ALA A 33 14.01 -2.27 5.48
CA ALA A 33 14.64 -1.28 4.61
C ALA A 33 13.80 -1.03 3.35
N LYS A 34 13.24 -2.09 2.74
CA LYS A 34 12.39 -1.96 1.54
C LYS A 34 11.09 -1.22 1.82
N ILE A 35 10.39 -1.54 2.91
CA ILE A 35 9.18 -0.81 3.32
C ILE A 35 9.51 0.65 3.59
N SER A 36 10.60 0.92 4.32
CA SER A 36 11.07 2.29 4.58
C SER A 36 11.36 3.05 3.29
N TYR A 37 11.98 2.39 2.32
CA TYR A 37 12.21 2.95 0.99
C TYR A 37 10.88 3.26 0.26
N MET A 38 9.92 2.33 0.24
CA MET A 38 8.63 2.54 -0.41
C MET A 38 7.84 3.70 0.21
N VAL A 39 7.95 3.90 1.53
CA VAL A 39 7.37 5.07 2.20
C VAL A 39 8.09 6.36 1.78
N LYS A 40 9.43 6.37 1.75
CA LYS A 40 10.21 7.53 1.29
C LYS A 40 9.90 7.92 -0.15
N GLN A 41 9.69 6.93 -1.01
CA GLN A 41 9.35 7.13 -2.43
C GLN A 41 7.86 7.43 -2.66
N GLN A 42 7.06 7.63 -1.61
CA GLN A 42 5.62 7.88 -1.72
C GLN A 42 4.86 6.77 -2.49
N ILE A 43 5.38 5.54 -2.48
CA ILE A 43 4.69 4.36 -3.02
C ILE A 43 3.69 3.85 -1.98
N LEU A 44 4.11 3.82 -0.70
CA LEU A 44 3.27 3.52 0.44
C LEU A 44 3.06 4.78 1.28
N ILE A 45 1.83 5.00 1.71
CA ILE A 45 1.49 6.00 2.71
C ILE A 45 1.32 5.26 4.04
N ARG A 46 2.10 5.65 5.04
CA ARG A 46 1.97 5.14 6.40
C ARG A 46 0.83 5.88 7.11
N LEU A 47 -0.22 5.15 7.48
CA LEU A 47 -1.38 5.72 8.18
C LEU A 47 -1.13 5.83 9.68
N LYS A 48 -0.60 4.76 10.28
CA LYS A 48 -0.17 4.70 11.69
C LYS A 48 0.96 3.67 11.83
N LYS A 49 1.49 3.48 13.04
CA LYS A 49 2.51 2.45 13.29
C LYS A 49 1.99 1.09 12.83
N GLY A 50 2.62 0.53 11.79
CA GLY A 50 2.31 -0.79 11.26
C GLY A 50 1.12 -0.87 10.29
N LEU A 51 0.47 0.24 9.92
CA LEU A 51 -0.54 0.24 8.87
C LEU A 51 -0.13 1.13 7.70
N TYR A 52 -0.39 0.60 6.50
CA TYR A 52 -0.06 1.23 5.24
C TYR A 52 -1.22 1.13 4.26
N VAL A 53 -1.15 1.98 3.27
CA VAL A 53 -1.99 1.94 2.08
C VAL A 53 -1.10 2.35 0.90
N PHE A 54 -1.38 1.85 -0.30
CA PHE A 54 -0.72 2.39 -1.49
C PHE A 54 -1.02 3.89 -1.64
N SER A 55 -0.13 4.67 -2.23
CA SER A 55 -0.46 6.04 -2.62
C SER A 55 -1.43 6.05 -3.79
N ASP A 56 -2.06 7.20 -4.06
CA ASP A 56 -3.09 7.29 -5.11
C ASP A 56 -2.56 6.89 -6.49
N LEU A 57 -1.26 7.11 -6.76
CA LEU A 57 -0.56 6.66 -7.98
C LEU A 57 -0.58 5.14 -8.17
N TYR A 58 -0.73 4.39 -7.08
CA TYR A 58 -0.72 2.92 -7.05
C TYR A 58 -2.09 2.34 -6.64
N ARG A 59 -3.12 3.18 -6.48
CA ARG A 59 -4.50 2.75 -6.15
C ARG A 59 -5.40 2.60 -7.36
N ASP A 60 -5.09 3.27 -8.48
CA ASP A 60 -5.99 3.21 -9.63
C ASP A 60 -5.86 1.88 -10.38
N SER A 61 -7.03 1.33 -10.68
CA SER A 61 -7.25 -0.05 -11.07
C SER A 61 -7.02 -0.23 -12.57
N ARG A 62 -5.77 -0.07 -13.02
CA ARG A 62 -5.14 -0.73 -14.18
C ARG A 62 -3.65 -0.69 -13.87
N GLY A 63 -3.00 -1.84 -13.70
CA GLY A 63 -1.58 -1.92 -13.35
C GLY A 63 -0.64 -1.42 -14.45
N GLU A 64 -0.87 -0.23 -14.98
CA GLU A 64 0.02 0.44 -15.92
C GLU A 64 0.79 1.49 -15.14
N ILE A 65 2.05 1.14 -14.91
CA ILE A 65 3.09 2.00 -14.39
C ILE A 65 2.96 3.34 -15.12
N ALA A 66 2.63 4.41 -14.38
CA ALA A 66 2.64 5.76 -14.91
C ALA A 66 4.09 6.11 -15.30
N LYS A 67 4.45 5.82 -16.55
CA LYS A 67 5.58 6.45 -17.24
C LYS A 67 5.08 7.78 -17.78
N LYS A 68 5.48 8.89 -17.15
CA LYS A 68 5.96 10.09 -17.85
C LYS A 68 6.65 11.03 -16.87
#